data_AF-A0A101A512-F1
#
_entry.id   AF-A0A101A512-F1
#
_cell.length_a   1.000
_cell.length_b   1.000
_cell.length_c   1.000
_cell.angle_alpha   90.00
_cell.angle_beta   90.00
_cell.angle_gamma   90.00
#
_symmetry.space_group_name_H-M   'P 1'
#
loop_
_entity.id
_entity.type
_entity.pdbx_description
1 polymer ?
#
loop_
_entity_poly.entity_id
_entity_poly.type
_entity_poly.pdbx_seq_one_letter_code
_entity_poly.pdbx_strand_id
1 'polypeptide(L)'
;MTQTATERLHIIEGAVWKDAVITLLEDRSPYRPWRYGFGEAHVGDPVAIVLNTDPPSVMTRLGRIGPDGRFDRAEITWGLPSPGLVDLDTVARLVRFADDEDPRKVWQLRGDAATRMALALTDCDAGAKRSTRFGHSTLAAAAVLLHCRGRCTGCGAVLDLLGQHARDAFRIRTVDFPERPQPQPVIMEATNVPTYFYGPIPDKCWLPELPADWPGVLCLRCDTAMRDSGLTSLIDYLFSQHPRCPYCGAQRTQSAQFGHVFHLDFPPWDDYRGCTRRLNDDWTCTECGGEW
;
A
#
# COMPACT_ATOMS: atom_id res chain seq x y z
N MET A 1 21.59 12.44 -17.19
CA MET A 1 21.71 11.89 -15.81
C MET A 1 22.73 10.78 -15.86
N THR A 2 23.80 10.87 -15.08
CA THR A 2 24.83 9.83 -14.99
C THR A 2 24.28 8.70 -14.12
N GLN A 3 23.90 7.59 -14.75
CA GLN A 3 23.38 6.42 -14.04
C GLN A 3 24.51 5.79 -13.23
N THR A 4 24.36 5.73 -11.90
CA THR A 4 25.36 5.09 -11.04
C THR A 4 25.25 3.58 -11.23
N ALA A 5 26.28 2.97 -11.81
CA ALA A 5 26.33 1.52 -11.97
C ALA A 5 26.23 0.85 -10.60
N THR A 6 25.31 -0.10 -10.45
CA THR A 6 25.20 -0.91 -9.24
C THR A 6 26.05 -2.15 -9.45
N GLU A 7 27.22 -2.20 -8.81
CA GLU A 7 28.16 -3.31 -9.00
C GLU A 7 27.61 -4.63 -8.42
N ARG A 8 26.93 -4.56 -7.27
CA ARG A 8 26.39 -5.73 -6.56
C ARG A 8 25.05 -5.36 -5.94
N LEU A 9 24.12 -6.32 -5.92
CA LEU A 9 22.85 -6.21 -5.23
C LEU A 9 22.59 -7.53 -4.50
N HIS A 10 22.44 -7.46 -3.18
CA HIS A 10 22.18 -8.64 -2.35
C HIS A 10 20.68 -8.87 -2.21
N ILE A 11 20.30 -10.13 -2.04
CA ILE A 11 18.90 -10.52 -1.87
C ILE A 11 18.76 -11.16 -0.50
N ILE A 12 17.78 -10.68 0.27
CA ILE A 12 17.34 -11.34 1.50
C ILE A 12 15.90 -11.82 1.33
N GLU A 13 15.58 -12.96 1.92
CA GLU A 13 14.27 -13.60 1.79
C GLU A 13 13.61 -13.77 3.16
N GLY A 14 12.41 -13.22 3.33
CA GLY A 14 11.57 -13.47 4.49
C GLY A 14 10.76 -14.76 4.31
N ALA A 15 11.24 -15.86 4.88
CA ALA A 15 10.65 -17.21 4.70
C ALA A 15 9.18 -17.29 5.15
N VAL A 16 8.83 -16.57 6.21
CA VAL A 16 7.46 -16.32 6.65
C VAL A 16 7.17 -14.84 6.42
N TRP A 17 6.45 -14.52 5.35
CA TRP A 17 6.25 -13.12 4.92
C TRP A 17 5.68 -12.22 6.03
N LYS A 18 4.75 -12.74 6.84
CA LYS A 18 4.07 -11.94 7.87
C LYS A 18 5.04 -11.56 8.99
N ASP A 19 5.86 -12.50 9.42
CA ASP A 19 6.91 -12.27 10.40
C ASP A 19 7.96 -11.30 9.85
N ALA A 20 8.32 -11.45 8.58
CA ALA A 20 9.26 -10.57 7.90
C ALA A 20 8.76 -9.12 7.88
N VAL A 21 7.52 -8.89 7.45
CA VAL A 21 6.91 -7.55 7.49
C VAL A 21 6.84 -7.00 8.92
N ILE A 22 6.52 -7.82 9.93
CA ILE A 22 6.55 -7.38 11.33
C ILE A 22 7.94 -6.90 11.74
N THR A 23 9.00 -7.65 11.40
CA THR A 23 10.39 -7.22 11.72
C THR A 23 10.85 -6.00 10.92
N LEU A 24 10.24 -5.71 9.77
CA LEU A 24 10.47 -4.47 9.02
C LEU A 24 9.81 -3.26 9.71
N LEU A 25 8.67 -3.47 10.36
CA LEU A 25 7.90 -2.42 11.04
C LEU A 25 8.35 -2.19 12.50
N GLU A 26 8.89 -3.21 13.17
CA GLU A 26 9.41 -3.16 14.53
C GLU A 26 10.70 -3.98 14.63
N ASP A 27 11.83 -3.28 14.75
CA ASP A 27 13.18 -3.86 14.77
C ASP A 27 13.46 -4.73 16.00
N ARG A 28 12.78 -4.45 17.12
CA ARG A 28 12.87 -5.22 18.36
C ARG A 28 11.97 -6.46 18.38
N SER A 29 11.25 -6.74 17.30
CA SER A 29 10.42 -7.95 17.19
C SER A 29 11.27 -9.20 17.47
N PRO A 30 10.74 -10.21 18.19
CA PRO A 30 11.46 -11.44 18.47
C PRO A 30 11.58 -12.36 17.25
N TYR A 31 10.82 -12.11 16.17
CA TYR A 31 10.86 -12.96 14.99
C TYR A 31 12.20 -12.87 14.24
N ARG A 32 12.66 -14.00 13.67
CA ARG A 32 13.88 -14.11 12.86
C ARG A 32 13.58 -14.83 11.54
N PRO A 33 12.81 -14.21 10.63
CA PRO A 33 12.30 -14.87 9.43
C PRO A 33 13.26 -14.82 8.24
N TRP A 34 14.39 -14.13 8.38
CA TRP A 34 15.28 -13.79 7.28
C TRP A 34 16.24 -14.91 6.91
N ARG A 35 16.33 -15.19 5.62
CA ARG A 35 17.33 -16.05 4.99
C ARG A 35 18.16 -15.19 4.04
N TYR A 36 19.43 -15.49 3.96
CA TYR A 36 20.38 -14.81 3.08
C TYR A 36 21.53 -15.78 2.74
N GLY A 37 22.17 -15.56 1.61
CA GLY A 37 23.42 -16.21 1.24
C GLY A 37 24.52 -15.16 1.15
N PHE A 38 25.49 -15.21 2.07
CA PHE A 38 26.58 -14.24 2.06
C PHE A 38 27.57 -14.54 0.94
N GLY A 39 27.68 -13.60 -0.01
CA GLY A 39 28.85 -13.42 -0.86
C GLY A 39 29.76 -12.32 -0.29
N GLU A 40 30.55 -11.67 -1.15
CA GLU A 40 31.34 -10.49 -0.80
C GLU A 40 30.42 -9.27 -0.63
N ALA A 41 30.09 -8.92 0.62
CA ALA A 41 29.20 -7.81 0.96
C ALA A 41 29.98 -6.63 1.55
N HIS A 42 29.58 -5.41 1.18
CA HIS A 42 30.21 -4.17 1.62
C HIS A 42 29.19 -3.20 2.20
N VAL A 43 29.66 -2.32 3.10
CA VAL A 43 28.85 -1.22 3.63
C VAL A 43 28.32 -0.38 2.49
N GLY A 44 27.01 -0.09 2.52
CA GLY A 44 26.32 0.71 1.52
C GLY A 44 25.82 -0.06 0.30
N ASP A 45 26.21 -1.34 0.13
CA ASP A 45 25.67 -2.20 -0.93
C ASP A 45 24.13 -2.27 -0.83
N PRO A 46 23.41 -2.20 -1.97
CA PRO A 46 21.96 -2.31 -1.98
C PRO A 46 21.48 -3.72 -1.69
N VAL A 47 20.32 -3.80 -1.03
CA VAL A 47 19.66 -5.05 -0.62
C VAL A 47 18.22 -5.05 -1.14
N ALA A 48 17.89 -6.02 -1.99
CA ALA A 48 16.52 -6.34 -2.35
C ALA A 48 15.90 -7.26 -1.31
N ILE A 49 14.68 -6.94 -0.90
CA ILE A 49 13.96 -7.64 0.17
C ILE A 49 12.82 -8.40 -0.46
N VAL A 50 12.97 -9.72 -0.50
CA VAL A 50 11.99 -10.66 -1.01
C VAL A 50 11.15 -11.17 0.15
N LEU A 51 9.84 -11.21 -0.03
CA LEU A 51 8.89 -11.80 0.89
C LEU A 51 8.32 -13.06 0.25
N ASN A 52 8.32 -14.17 0.99
CA ASN A 52 7.70 -15.43 0.57
C ASN A 52 6.15 -15.35 0.68
N THR A 53 5.59 -14.42 -0.08
CA THR A 53 4.15 -14.30 -0.34
C THR A 53 3.77 -15.22 -1.49
N ASP A 54 2.48 -15.26 -1.81
CA ASP A 54 1.88 -15.95 -2.94
C ASP A 54 1.11 -14.92 -3.77
N PRO A 55 1.63 -14.51 -4.95
CA PRO A 55 2.93 -14.88 -5.49
C PRO A 55 4.10 -14.28 -4.69
N PRO A 56 5.34 -14.82 -4.79
CA PRO A 56 6.52 -14.23 -4.15
C PRO A 56 6.70 -12.78 -4.56
N SER A 57 7.00 -11.91 -3.60
CA SER A 57 7.07 -10.47 -3.86
C SER A 57 8.41 -9.89 -3.45
N VAL A 58 8.76 -8.76 -4.06
CA VAL A 58 9.94 -7.97 -3.72
C VAL A 58 9.53 -6.53 -3.41
N MET A 59 10.16 -5.95 -2.38
CA MET A 59 9.96 -4.54 -2.06
C MET A 59 10.47 -3.65 -3.18
N THR A 60 9.68 -2.66 -3.56
CA THR A 60 10.04 -1.68 -4.60
C THR A 60 11.20 -0.76 -4.17
N ARG A 61 11.46 -0.66 -2.87
CA ARG A 61 12.56 0.12 -2.30
C ARG A 61 13.66 -0.80 -1.78
N LEU A 62 14.88 -0.53 -2.22
CA LEU A 62 16.07 -1.23 -1.76
C LEU A 62 16.46 -0.76 -0.35
N GLY A 63 16.86 -1.72 0.50
CA GLY A 63 17.64 -1.43 1.70
C GLY A 63 19.11 -1.23 1.35
N ARG A 64 19.92 -0.91 2.36
CA ARG A 64 21.38 -0.85 2.26
C ARG A 64 22.04 -1.52 3.45
N ILE A 65 23.18 -2.15 3.23
CA ILE A 65 23.99 -2.69 4.34
C ILE A 65 24.49 -1.51 5.19
N GLY A 66 24.17 -1.57 6.49
CA GLY A 66 24.49 -0.52 7.45
C GLY A 66 25.99 -0.33 7.68
N PRO A 67 26.39 0.79 8.32
CA PRO A 67 27.78 1.10 8.61
C PRO A 67 28.41 0.18 9.66
N ASP A 68 27.59 -0.58 10.39
CA ASP A 68 28.03 -1.56 11.38
C ASP A 68 28.60 -2.84 10.74
N GLY A 69 28.55 -2.96 9.41
CA GLY A 69 29.07 -4.12 8.66
C GLY A 69 28.30 -5.40 8.95
N ARG A 70 27.14 -5.30 9.61
CA ARG A 70 26.29 -6.44 9.92
C ARG A 70 25.47 -6.78 8.69
N PHE A 71 25.93 -7.79 7.97
CA PHE A 71 25.25 -8.28 6.78
C PHE A 71 23.88 -8.93 7.07
N ASP A 72 23.59 -9.24 8.34
CA ASP A 72 22.26 -9.64 8.80
C ASP A 72 21.31 -8.45 9.04
N ARG A 73 21.78 -7.21 8.82
CA ARG A 73 21.02 -5.98 8.98
C ARG A 73 21.11 -5.11 7.72
N ALA A 74 19.98 -4.95 7.06
CA ALA A 74 19.80 -3.94 6.02
C ALA A 74 18.95 -2.80 6.57
N GLU A 75 19.42 -1.57 6.42
CA GLU A 75 18.66 -0.37 6.75
C GLU A 75 17.80 0.03 5.55
N ILE A 76 16.52 0.31 5.81
CA ILE A 76 15.59 0.77 4.78
C ILE A 76 15.15 2.19 5.13
N THR A 77 15.32 3.10 4.19
CA THR A 77 14.77 4.45 4.35
C THR A 77 13.26 4.41 4.13
N TRP A 78 12.51 4.51 5.24
CA TRP A 78 11.07 4.67 5.24
C TRP A 78 10.67 6.09 4.81
N GLY A 79 10.57 6.32 3.51
CA GLY A 79 10.02 7.56 2.95
C GLY A 79 8.49 7.65 3.02
N LEU A 80 7.96 8.83 2.69
CA LEU A 80 6.56 9.03 2.30
C LEU A 80 6.52 9.13 0.77
N PRO A 81 5.81 8.24 0.05
CA PRO A 81 4.98 7.13 0.54
C PRO A 81 5.80 5.90 0.98
N SER A 82 5.14 4.96 1.69
CA SER A 82 5.75 3.69 2.11
C SER A 82 6.28 2.90 0.90
N PRO A 83 7.27 2.01 1.10
CA PRO A 83 7.65 1.04 0.07
C PRO A 83 6.44 0.21 -0.38
N GLY A 84 6.36 -0.08 -1.67
CA GLY A 84 5.39 -1.00 -2.24
C GLY A 84 5.96 -2.42 -2.34
N LEU A 85 5.13 -3.34 -2.85
CA LEU A 85 5.52 -4.68 -3.25
C LEU A 85 5.19 -4.90 -4.72
N VAL A 86 5.99 -5.70 -5.41
CA VAL A 86 5.71 -6.17 -6.76
C VAL A 86 5.98 -7.66 -6.83
N ASP A 87 5.23 -8.37 -7.68
CA ASP A 87 5.46 -9.79 -7.96
C ASP A 87 6.86 -10.01 -8.54
N LEU A 88 7.65 -10.87 -7.88
CA LEU A 88 9.03 -11.16 -8.23
C LEU A 88 9.13 -11.90 -9.58
N ASP A 89 8.16 -12.76 -9.92
CA ASP A 89 8.16 -13.45 -11.23
C ASP A 89 7.95 -12.45 -12.36
N THR A 90 6.98 -11.53 -12.18
CA THR A 90 6.74 -10.43 -13.13
C THR A 90 7.99 -9.58 -13.34
N VAL A 91 8.67 -9.16 -12.27
CA VAL A 91 9.92 -8.38 -12.38
C VAL A 91 11.00 -9.19 -13.09
N ALA A 92 11.20 -10.45 -12.72
CA ALA A 92 12.23 -11.30 -13.31
C ALA A 92 12.03 -11.47 -14.83
N ARG A 93 10.79 -11.63 -15.28
CA ARG A 93 10.42 -11.71 -16.71
C ARG A 93 10.59 -10.40 -17.44
N LEU A 94 10.18 -9.28 -16.83
CA LEU A 94 10.30 -7.95 -17.45
C LEU A 94 11.76 -7.54 -17.63
N VAL A 95 12.59 -7.80 -16.61
CA VAL A 95 14.03 -7.50 -16.66
C VAL A 95 14.79 -8.46 -17.56
N ARG A 96 14.28 -9.68 -17.78
CA ARG A 96 14.90 -10.75 -18.59
C ARG A 96 16.26 -11.15 -18.03
N PHE A 97 16.28 -11.66 -16.80
CA PHE A 97 17.48 -12.25 -16.23
C PHE A 97 17.88 -13.54 -16.96
N ALA A 98 19.18 -13.79 -17.06
CA ALA A 98 19.68 -15.11 -17.41
C ALA A 98 19.35 -16.12 -16.30
N ASP A 99 19.34 -17.41 -16.61
CA ASP A 99 18.94 -18.46 -15.66
C ASP A 99 19.84 -18.52 -14.41
N ASP A 100 21.12 -18.20 -14.56
CA ASP A 100 22.14 -18.13 -13.51
C ASP A 100 22.18 -16.76 -12.80
N GLU A 101 21.39 -15.80 -13.25
CA GLU A 101 21.20 -14.47 -12.65
C GLU A 101 19.74 -14.26 -12.19
N ASP A 102 18.95 -15.34 -12.09
CA ASP A 102 17.55 -15.26 -11.72
C ASP A 102 17.41 -14.92 -10.21
N PRO A 103 16.82 -13.77 -9.83
CA PRO A 103 16.72 -13.33 -8.44
C PRO A 103 15.87 -14.26 -7.55
N ARG A 104 15.17 -15.24 -8.14
CA ARG A 104 14.45 -16.30 -7.42
C ARG A 104 15.36 -17.45 -7.00
N LYS A 105 16.55 -17.57 -7.60
CA LYS A 105 17.47 -18.70 -7.44
C LYS A 105 18.81 -18.27 -6.85
N VAL A 106 19.17 -17.00 -6.93
CA VAL A 106 20.45 -16.46 -6.46
C VAL A 106 20.29 -15.54 -5.26
N TRP A 107 21.34 -15.45 -4.45
CA TRP A 107 21.40 -14.53 -3.29
C TRP A 107 22.05 -13.19 -3.61
N GLN A 108 22.69 -13.06 -4.78
CA GLN A 108 23.41 -11.86 -5.20
C GLN A 108 23.34 -11.71 -6.72
N LEU A 109 23.03 -10.50 -7.18
CA LEU A 109 23.21 -10.06 -8.56
C LEU A 109 24.48 -9.21 -8.68
N ARG A 110 25.13 -9.24 -9.84
CA ARG A 110 26.33 -8.45 -10.12
C ARG A 110 26.20 -7.66 -11.42
N GLY A 111 26.96 -6.58 -11.54
CA GLY A 111 27.10 -5.77 -12.75
C GLY A 111 25.78 -5.31 -13.37
N ASP A 112 25.57 -5.65 -14.63
CA ASP A 112 24.40 -5.22 -15.40
C ASP A 112 23.08 -5.75 -14.81
N ALA A 113 23.03 -7.02 -14.38
CA ALA A 113 21.83 -7.60 -13.75
C ALA A 113 21.43 -6.84 -12.46
N ALA A 114 22.42 -6.51 -11.62
CA ALA A 114 22.17 -5.72 -10.40
C ALA A 114 21.64 -4.32 -10.73
N THR A 115 22.22 -3.67 -11.74
CA THR A 115 21.79 -2.34 -12.19
C THR A 115 20.36 -2.37 -12.75
N ARG A 116 20.03 -3.33 -13.62
CA ARG A 116 18.68 -3.48 -14.17
C ARG A 116 17.63 -3.78 -13.10
N MET A 117 17.94 -4.65 -12.14
CA MET A 117 17.04 -4.94 -11.02
C MET A 117 16.73 -3.68 -10.21
N ALA A 118 17.77 -2.92 -9.86
CA ALA A 118 17.60 -1.70 -9.06
C ALA A 118 16.73 -0.65 -9.77
N LEU A 119 16.90 -0.50 -11.09
CA LEU A 119 16.10 0.42 -11.89
C LEU A 119 14.64 -0.04 -11.98
N ALA A 120 14.41 -1.32 -12.27
CA ALA A 120 13.06 -1.87 -12.37
C ALA A 120 12.28 -1.68 -11.06
N LEU A 121 12.92 -1.89 -9.91
CA LEU A 121 12.30 -1.66 -8.60
C LEU A 121 12.03 -0.17 -8.35
N THR A 122 12.95 0.71 -8.74
CA THR A 122 12.79 2.17 -8.64
C THR A 122 11.59 2.65 -9.47
N ASP A 123 11.46 2.17 -10.71
CA ASP A 123 10.32 2.48 -11.58
C ASP A 123 9.00 1.97 -10.99
N CYS A 124 9.01 0.77 -10.39
CA CYS A 124 7.84 0.24 -9.67
C CYS A 124 7.46 1.10 -8.45
N ASP A 125 8.43 1.64 -7.71
CA ASP A 125 8.15 2.52 -6.55
C ASP A 125 7.49 3.84 -6.98
N ALA A 126 7.81 4.34 -8.18
CA ALA A 126 7.21 5.55 -8.71
C ALA A 126 5.74 5.36 -9.15
N GLY A 127 5.37 4.16 -9.65
CA GLY A 127 4.10 3.95 -10.34
C GLY A 127 2.99 3.17 -9.61
N ALA A 128 3.29 2.33 -8.61
CA ALA A 128 2.42 1.17 -8.32
C ALA A 128 1.90 0.97 -6.87
N LYS A 129 1.66 2.04 -6.09
CA LYS A 129 1.44 1.87 -4.63
C LYS A 129 0.05 1.41 -4.20
N ARG A 130 -0.99 1.82 -4.92
CA ARG A 130 -2.38 1.59 -4.48
C ARG A 130 -2.94 0.25 -4.95
N SER A 131 -2.69 -0.14 -6.19
CA SER A 131 -3.29 -1.35 -6.78
C SER A 131 -2.84 -2.65 -6.14
N THR A 132 -1.58 -2.71 -5.66
CA THR A 132 -1.00 -3.91 -5.06
C THR A 132 -1.57 -4.25 -3.68
N ARG A 133 -2.34 -3.32 -3.07
CA ARG A 133 -3.06 -3.55 -1.80
C ARG A 133 -4.42 -4.24 -1.97
N PHE A 134 -4.89 -4.39 -3.20
CA PHE A 134 -6.16 -5.02 -3.53
C PHE A 134 -5.98 -6.47 -3.97
N GLY A 135 -7.04 -7.25 -3.81
CA GLY A 135 -7.07 -8.69 -4.00
C GLY A 135 -6.79 -9.46 -2.70
N HIS A 136 -6.99 -10.77 -2.75
CA HIS A 136 -6.97 -11.67 -1.59
C HIS A 136 -5.68 -12.49 -1.45
N SER A 137 -4.64 -12.12 -2.20
CA SER A 137 -3.34 -12.76 -2.15
C SER A 137 -2.56 -12.40 -0.89
N THR A 138 -1.57 -13.20 -0.51
CA THR A 138 -0.71 -12.82 0.63
C THR A 138 0.25 -11.69 0.27
N LEU A 139 0.51 -11.45 -1.03
CA LEU A 139 1.17 -10.24 -1.53
C LEU A 139 0.34 -9.00 -1.18
N ALA A 140 -0.96 -9.02 -1.48
CA ALA A 140 -1.85 -7.92 -1.15
C ALA A 140 -1.92 -7.70 0.37
N ALA A 141 -2.05 -8.78 1.15
CA ALA A 141 -2.04 -8.69 2.61
C ALA A 141 -0.73 -8.09 3.15
N ALA A 142 0.43 -8.44 2.60
CA ALA A 142 1.72 -7.90 2.96
C ALA A 142 1.83 -6.40 2.59
N ALA A 143 1.37 -6.02 1.40
CA ALA A 143 1.34 -4.63 0.94
C ALA A 143 0.46 -3.76 1.85
N VAL A 144 -0.69 -4.29 2.28
CA VAL A 144 -1.60 -3.63 3.23
C VAL A 144 -0.94 -3.43 4.59
N LEU A 145 -0.25 -4.46 5.11
CA LEU A 145 0.44 -4.39 6.40
C LEU A 145 1.62 -3.39 6.38
N LEU A 146 2.43 -3.40 5.31
CA LEU A 146 3.51 -2.42 5.13
C LEU A 146 2.97 -0.99 5.05
N HIS A 147 1.85 -0.80 4.33
CA HIS A 147 1.22 0.51 4.19
C HIS A 147 0.65 1.05 5.50
N CYS A 148 0.15 0.19 6.39
CA CYS A 148 -0.40 0.62 7.68
C CYS A 148 0.65 1.16 8.66
N ARG A 149 1.95 0.92 8.40
CA ARG A 149 3.08 1.43 9.21
C ARG A 149 2.94 1.12 10.70
N GLY A 150 2.47 -0.08 11.01
CA GLY A 150 2.26 -0.52 12.40
C GLY A 150 1.12 0.21 13.12
N ARG A 151 0.17 0.82 12.39
CA ARG A 151 -1.03 1.45 12.97
C ARG A 151 -2.31 0.74 12.54
N CYS A 152 -3.28 0.74 13.43
CA CYS A 152 -4.64 0.32 13.15
C CYS A 152 -5.33 1.33 12.24
N THR A 153 -5.87 0.89 11.10
CA THR A 153 -6.67 1.72 10.19
C THR A 153 -7.96 2.22 10.86
N GLY A 154 -8.53 1.43 11.77
CA GLY A 154 -9.78 1.74 12.45
C GLY A 154 -9.69 2.88 13.47
N CYS A 155 -8.67 2.87 14.32
CA CYS A 155 -8.55 3.83 15.44
C CYS A 155 -7.20 4.58 15.50
N GLY A 156 -6.31 4.38 14.53
CA GLY A 156 -4.99 5.03 14.47
C GLY A 156 -3.97 4.58 15.52
N ALA A 157 -4.37 3.74 16.49
CA ALA A 157 -3.52 3.23 17.54
C ALA A 157 -2.35 2.39 16.98
N VAL A 158 -1.19 2.48 17.63
CA VAL A 158 -0.02 1.64 17.31
C VAL A 158 -0.36 0.18 17.63
N LEU A 159 -0.04 -0.71 16.70
CA LEU A 159 -0.19 -2.15 16.85
C LEU A 159 0.93 -2.70 17.75
N ASP A 160 0.59 -3.66 18.61
CA ASP A 160 1.60 -4.38 19.38
C ASP A 160 2.31 -5.41 18.49
N LEU A 161 3.52 -5.05 18.07
CA LEU A 161 4.39 -5.86 17.20
C LEU A 161 5.56 -6.53 17.95
N LEU A 162 5.64 -6.34 19.28
CA LEU A 162 6.77 -6.78 20.12
C LEU A 162 6.57 -8.18 20.72
N GLY A 163 5.32 -8.62 20.89
CA GLY A 163 5.01 -9.91 21.51
C GLY A 163 5.39 -11.13 20.65
N GLN A 164 5.61 -12.28 21.30
CA GLN A 164 5.82 -13.57 20.61
C GLN A 164 4.61 -13.98 19.73
N HIS A 165 3.43 -13.46 20.06
CA HIS A 165 2.17 -13.65 19.32
C HIS A 165 1.74 -12.40 18.54
N ALA A 166 2.68 -11.49 18.23
CA ALA A 166 2.40 -10.26 17.49
C ALA A 166 1.65 -10.51 16.17
N ARG A 167 1.95 -11.62 15.48
CA ARG A 167 1.24 -12.03 14.24
C ARG A 167 -0.26 -12.19 14.42
N ASP A 168 -0.74 -12.45 15.64
CA ASP A 168 -2.15 -12.70 15.94
C ASP A 168 -2.85 -11.49 16.58
N ALA A 169 -2.09 -10.45 16.94
CA ALA A 169 -2.56 -9.22 17.61
C ALA A 169 -3.33 -8.25 16.68
N PHE A 170 -3.48 -8.59 15.41
CA PHE A 170 -4.20 -7.80 14.43
C PHE A 170 -4.84 -8.67 13.33
N ARG A 171 -5.73 -8.06 12.55
CA ARG A 171 -6.40 -8.66 11.39
C ARG A 171 -6.15 -7.81 10.16
N ILE A 172 -5.69 -8.45 9.10
CA ILE A 172 -5.51 -7.81 7.79
C ILE A 172 -6.80 -8.00 7.01
N ARG A 173 -7.38 -6.90 6.54
CA ARG A 173 -8.57 -6.87 5.69
C ARG A 173 -8.11 -6.63 4.24
N THR A 174 -8.30 -7.64 3.41
CA THR A 174 -8.09 -7.59 1.96
C THR A 174 -9.43 -7.42 1.26
N VAL A 175 -9.46 -6.66 0.18
CA VAL A 175 -10.69 -6.38 -0.59
C VAL A 175 -10.37 -6.45 -2.09
N ASP A 176 -11.35 -6.80 -2.91
CA ASP A 176 -11.19 -6.81 -4.36
C ASP A 176 -10.90 -5.42 -4.92
N PHE A 177 -10.21 -5.39 -6.05
CA PHE A 177 -9.97 -4.14 -6.77
C PHE A 177 -11.32 -3.56 -7.23
N PRO A 178 -11.56 -2.23 -7.08
CA PRO A 178 -12.81 -1.63 -7.51
C PRO A 178 -13.10 -1.95 -8.98
N GLU A 179 -14.31 -2.46 -9.26
CA GLU A 179 -14.71 -2.75 -10.62
C GLU A 179 -14.60 -1.49 -11.48
N ARG A 180 -14.07 -1.64 -12.69
CA ARG A 180 -14.11 -0.55 -13.66
C ARG A 180 -15.58 -0.28 -14.00
N PRO A 181 -16.06 0.97 -13.95
CA PRO A 181 -17.40 1.30 -14.43
C PRO A 181 -17.56 0.74 -15.84
N GLN A 182 -18.69 0.09 -16.13
CA GLN A 182 -18.96 -0.39 -17.48
C GLN A 182 -19.17 0.82 -18.40
N PRO A 183 -18.20 1.17 -19.28
CA PRO A 183 -18.48 2.25 -20.21
C PRO A 183 -19.54 1.74 -21.18
N GLN A 184 -20.59 2.53 -21.41
CA GLN A 184 -21.40 2.33 -22.59
C GLN A 184 -20.57 2.87 -23.78
N PRO A 185 -20.09 2.03 -24.70
CA PRO A 185 -19.40 2.54 -25.88
C PRO A 185 -20.39 3.42 -26.64
N VAL A 186 -20.04 4.69 -26.83
CA VAL A 186 -20.85 5.59 -27.66
C VAL A 186 -20.72 5.14 -29.10
N ILE A 187 -21.81 4.57 -29.63
CA ILE A 187 -21.94 4.29 -31.05
C ILE A 187 -22.31 5.62 -31.72
N MET A 188 -21.52 6.06 -32.70
CA MET A 188 -21.86 7.22 -33.54
C MET A 188 -23.25 7.03 -34.14
N GLU A 189 -24.21 7.85 -33.74
CA GLU A 189 -25.53 7.85 -34.38
C GLU A 189 -25.46 8.50 -35.76
N ALA A 190 -26.45 8.20 -36.61
CA ALA A 190 -26.51 8.69 -38.01
C ALA A 190 -26.49 10.23 -38.13
N THR A 191 -26.76 10.95 -37.04
CA THR A 191 -26.74 12.41 -36.97
C THR A 191 -25.35 13.01 -36.75
N ASN A 192 -24.31 12.18 -36.53
CA ASN A 192 -22.93 12.60 -36.28
C ASN A 192 -22.76 13.50 -35.04
N VAL A 193 -23.70 13.42 -34.09
CA VAL A 193 -23.66 14.15 -32.81
C VAL A 193 -23.63 13.15 -31.66
N PRO A 194 -22.66 13.23 -30.73
CA PRO A 194 -22.65 12.38 -29.55
C PRO A 194 -23.83 12.68 -28.62
N THR A 195 -24.49 11.63 -28.13
CA THR A 195 -25.71 11.72 -27.30
C THR A 195 -25.53 12.44 -25.96
N TYR A 196 -24.30 12.55 -25.45
CA TYR A 196 -24.01 13.23 -24.19
C TYR A 196 -24.03 14.77 -24.27
N PHE A 197 -24.16 15.36 -25.46
CA PHE A 197 -24.10 16.82 -25.64
C PHE A 197 -25.36 17.56 -25.17
N TYR A 198 -26.47 16.86 -24.93
CA TYR A 198 -27.78 17.48 -24.61
C TYR A 198 -28.36 17.09 -23.24
N GLY A 199 -27.59 16.39 -22.39
CA GLY A 199 -28.01 16.10 -21.02
C GLY A 199 -27.61 17.21 -20.05
N PRO A 200 -28.42 17.56 -19.04
CA PRO A 200 -27.94 18.37 -17.93
C PRO A 200 -26.78 17.63 -17.25
N ILE A 201 -25.75 18.38 -16.83
CA ILE A 201 -24.71 17.84 -15.95
C ILE A 201 -25.42 17.32 -14.69
N PRO A 202 -25.31 16.02 -14.34
CA PRO A 202 -25.96 15.49 -13.15
C PRO A 202 -25.49 16.26 -11.92
N ASP A 203 -26.42 16.67 -11.04
CA ASP A 203 -26.11 17.44 -9.82
C ASP A 203 -25.05 16.77 -8.92
N LYS A 204 -24.82 15.47 -9.09
CA LYS A 204 -23.89 14.64 -8.30
C LYS A 204 -22.52 14.39 -8.93
N CYS A 205 -22.24 14.89 -10.14
CA CYS A 205 -20.96 14.59 -10.81
C CYS A 205 -19.72 15.18 -10.08
N TRP A 206 -19.94 16.07 -9.11
CA TRP A 206 -18.91 16.67 -8.28
C TRP A 206 -18.70 15.95 -6.93
N LEU A 207 -19.54 14.97 -6.60
CA LEU A 207 -19.43 14.19 -5.36
C LEU A 207 -18.41 13.05 -5.54
N PRO A 208 -17.67 12.68 -4.48
CA PRO A 208 -16.70 11.60 -4.58
C PRO A 208 -17.39 10.25 -4.78
N GLU A 209 -16.96 9.49 -5.78
CA GLU A 209 -17.32 8.08 -5.91
C GLU A 209 -16.50 7.26 -4.91
N LEU A 210 -17.19 6.69 -3.91
CA LEU A 210 -16.57 5.84 -2.91
C LEU A 210 -16.52 4.39 -3.41
N PRO A 211 -15.40 3.66 -3.21
CA PRO A 211 -15.35 2.24 -3.50
C PRO A 211 -16.23 1.46 -2.50
N ALA A 212 -16.63 0.25 -2.88
CA ALA A 212 -17.46 -0.62 -2.03
C ALA A 212 -16.80 -0.97 -0.69
N ASP A 213 -15.47 -1.16 -0.68
CA ASP A 213 -14.69 -1.40 0.53
C ASP A 213 -13.24 -0.89 0.36
N TRP A 214 -12.43 -0.99 1.42
CA TRP A 214 -11.05 -0.56 1.45
C TRP A 214 -10.16 -1.54 2.21
N PRO A 215 -8.92 -1.78 1.75
CA PRO A 215 -8.01 -2.65 2.46
C PRO A 215 -7.39 -1.94 3.67
N GLY A 216 -7.13 -2.68 4.76
CA GLY A 216 -6.55 -2.10 5.97
C GLY A 216 -6.15 -3.13 7.02
N VAL A 217 -5.62 -2.65 8.14
CA VAL A 217 -5.25 -3.48 9.29
C VAL A 217 -6.01 -3.03 10.52
N LEU A 218 -6.71 -3.95 11.19
CA LEU A 218 -7.43 -3.67 12.43
C LEU A 218 -6.72 -4.32 13.61
N CYS A 219 -6.58 -3.57 14.70
CA CYS A 219 -6.29 -4.17 16.01
C CYS A 219 -7.49 -5.03 16.45
N LEU A 220 -7.26 -5.97 17.37
CA LEU A 220 -8.31 -6.89 17.84
C LEU A 220 -9.56 -6.17 18.38
N ARG A 221 -9.38 -5.00 19.02
CA ARG A 221 -10.50 -4.19 19.52
C ARG A 221 -11.38 -3.68 18.38
N CYS A 222 -10.79 -3.13 17.32
CA CYS A 222 -11.55 -2.64 16.16
C CYS A 222 -12.16 -3.79 15.36
N ASP A 223 -11.45 -4.92 15.21
CA ASP A 223 -12.00 -6.11 14.55
C ASP A 223 -13.23 -6.65 15.30
N THR A 224 -13.18 -6.68 16.63
CA THR A 224 -14.30 -7.10 17.48
C THR A 224 -15.46 -6.10 17.38
N ALA A 225 -15.19 -4.80 17.55
CA ALA A 225 -16.21 -3.77 17.45
C ALA A 225 -16.93 -3.76 16.08
N MET A 226 -16.18 -3.93 14.99
CA MET A 226 -16.73 -4.07 13.65
C MET A 226 -17.67 -5.28 13.54
N ARG A 227 -17.24 -6.44 14.05
CA ARG A 227 -18.03 -7.68 14.05
C ARG A 227 -19.31 -7.54 14.88
N ASP A 228 -19.20 -6.99 16.09
CA ASP A 228 -20.33 -6.79 17.01
C ASP A 228 -21.36 -5.80 16.46
N SER A 229 -20.91 -4.86 15.62
CA SER A 229 -21.78 -3.92 14.89
C SER A 229 -22.44 -4.53 13.65
N GLY A 230 -22.15 -5.79 13.33
CA GLY A 230 -22.66 -6.48 12.14
C GLY A 230 -22.10 -5.95 10.81
N LEU A 231 -20.98 -5.22 10.83
CA LEU A 231 -20.40 -4.60 9.65
C LEU A 231 -19.36 -5.54 9.01
N THR A 232 -19.44 -5.71 7.70
CA THR A 232 -18.54 -6.57 6.91
C THR A 232 -17.49 -5.78 6.13
N SER A 233 -17.75 -4.50 5.85
CA SER A 233 -16.87 -3.57 5.13
C SER A 233 -16.10 -2.67 6.09
N LEU A 234 -14.79 -2.50 5.85
CA LEU A 234 -13.96 -1.58 6.62
C LEU A 234 -14.40 -0.13 6.42
N ILE A 235 -14.79 0.22 5.19
CA ILE A 235 -15.34 1.54 4.87
C ILE A 235 -16.58 1.83 5.71
N ASP A 236 -17.52 0.88 5.77
CA ASP A 236 -18.75 1.08 6.53
C ASP A 236 -18.47 1.17 8.03
N TYR A 237 -17.53 0.38 8.54
CA TYR A 237 -17.05 0.47 9.92
C TYR A 237 -16.45 1.84 10.25
N LEU A 238 -15.67 2.43 9.35
CA LEU A 238 -15.09 3.75 9.57
C LEU A 238 -16.14 4.86 9.50
N PHE A 239 -17.01 4.85 8.50
CA PHE A 239 -18.11 5.81 8.44
C PHE A 239 -19.09 5.67 9.61
N SER A 240 -19.26 4.48 10.20
CA SER A 240 -20.07 4.29 11.40
C SER A 240 -19.51 5.01 12.64
N GLN A 241 -18.21 5.32 12.65
CA GLN A 241 -17.54 6.05 13.73
C GLN A 241 -17.63 7.57 13.54
N HIS A 242 -18.05 8.04 12.37
CA HIS A 242 -18.18 9.46 12.05
C HIS A 242 -19.60 9.97 12.38
N PRO A 243 -19.79 11.28 12.59
CA PRO A 243 -21.13 11.83 12.85
C PRO A 243 -22.03 11.69 11.63
N ARG A 244 -23.35 11.57 11.84
CA ARG A 244 -24.32 11.66 10.74
C ARG A 244 -24.36 13.08 10.17
N CYS A 245 -24.62 13.17 8.87
CA CYS A 245 -24.84 14.46 8.22
C CYS A 245 -26.05 15.17 8.84
N PRO A 246 -25.91 16.40 9.36
CA PRO A 246 -27.02 17.15 9.94
C PRO A 246 -28.05 17.60 8.89
N TYR A 247 -27.65 17.66 7.61
CA TYR A 247 -28.51 18.12 6.51
C TYR A 247 -29.38 17.01 5.91
N CYS A 248 -28.82 15.82 5.68
CA CYS A 248 -29.52 14.71 5.02
C CYS A 248 -29.64 13.44 5.87
N GLY A 249 -29.05 13.39 7.07
CA GLY A 249 -29.08 12.23 7.96
C GLY A 249 -28.19 11.06 7.55
N ALA A 250 -27.45 11.17 6.43
CA ALA A 250 -26.60 10.10 5.92
C ALA A 250 -25.44 9.77 6.87
N GLN A 251 -25.08 8.48 6.95
CA GLN A 251 -23.92 7.95 7.68
C GLN A 251 -22.74 7.73 6.73
N ARG A 252 -22.41 8.78 5.94
CA ARG A 252 -21.37 8.77 4.90
C ARG A 252 -20.66 10.12 4.91
N THR A 253 -19.88 10.32 5.96
CA THR A 253 -19.29 11.62 6.30
C THR A 253 -17.78 11.47 6.40
N GLN A 254 -17.04 12.25 5.61
CA GLN A 254 -15.58 12.26 5.60
C GLN A 254 -15.05 13.23 6.65
N SER A 255 -13.89 12.94 7.23
CA SER A 255 -13.17 13.88 8.10
C SER A 255 -12.33 14.83 7.25
N ALA A 256 -12.48 16.13 7.47
CA ALA A 256 -11.71 17.14 6.77
C ALA A 256 -10.24 17.14 7.23
N GLN A 257 -9.33 16.99 6.28
CA GLN A 257 -7.88 17.06 6.47
C GLN A 257 -7.35 18.34 5.82
N PHE A 258 -6.57 19.13 6.56
CA PHE A 258 -6.04 20.41 6.09
C PHE A 258 -4.51 20.37 5.98
N GLY A 259 -3.97 21.07 4.99
CA GLY A 259 -2.54 21.27 4.83
C GLY A 259 -2.01 20.87 3.45
N HIS A 260 -0.69 20.82 3.32
CA HIS A 260 -0.05 20.45 2.06
C HIS A 260 -0.09 18.92 1.87
N VAL A 261 -0.71 18.50 0.78
CA VAL A 261 -0.75 17.10 0.35
C VAL A 261 0.61 16.68 -0.18
N PHE A 262 1.21 15.65 0.41
CA PHE A 262 2.49 15.08 -0.06
C PHE A 262 2.32 13.80 -0.92
N HIS A 263 1.13 13.19 -0.98
CA HIS A 263 0.84 12.05 -1.86
C HIS A 263 -0.66 11.93 -2.17
N LEU A 264 -1.02 11.27 -3.28
CA LEU A 264 -2.40 11.11 -3.74
C LEU A 264 -3.10 9.82 -3.25
N ASP A 265 -2.45 9.05 -2.38
CA ASP A 265 -3.02 7.83 -1.80
C ASP A 265 -3.82 8.12 -0.52
N PHE A 266 -5.04 8.65 -0.68
CA PHE A 266 -5.92 9.01 0.42
C PHE A 266 -6.98 7.95 0.70
N PRO A 267 -7.30 7.69 1.96
CA PRO A 267 -8.42 6.82 2.28
C PRO A 267 -9.76 7.50 1.98
N PRO A 268 -10.83 6.75 1.66
CA PRO A 268 -12.10 7.32 1.22
C PRO A 268 -12.90 8.05 2.31
N TRP A 269 -12.53 7.89 3.58
CA TRP A 269 -13.17 8.55 4.71
C TRP A 269 -12.50 9.86 5.12
N ASP A 270 -11.45 10.28 4.40
CA ASP A 270 -10.80 11.58 4.57
C ASP A 270 -11.10 12.49 3.37
N ASP A 271 -11.37 13.76 3.65
CA ASP A 271 -11.56 14.82 2.66
C ASP A 271 -10.39 15.82 2.77
N TYR A 272 -9.44 15.75 1.83
CA TYR A 272 -8.26 16.61 1.85
C TYR A 272 -8.54 17.95 1.18
N ARG A 273 -8.40 19.00 1.98
CA ARG A 273 -8.71 20.39 1.60
C ARG A 273 -7.45 21.26 1.61
N GLY A 274 -7.61 22.53 1.23
CA GLY A 274 -6.53 23.50 1.18
C GLY A 274 -5.88 23.80 2.56
N CYS A 275 -4.94 24.74 2.58
CA CYS A 275 -4.15 25.05 3.79
C CYS A 275 -4.92 25.82 4.87
N THR A 276 -6.07 26.41 4.55
CA THR A 276 -6.85 27.26 5.46
C THR A 276 -8.05 26.52 6.01
N ARG A 277 -8.07 26.36 7.34
CA ARG A 277 -9.23 25.83 8.07
C ARG A 277 -10.29 26.91 8.23
N ARG A 278 -11.52 26.62 7.80
CA ARG A 278 -12.71 27.42 8.12
C ARG A 278 -13.24 26.98 9.50
N LEU A 279 -13.97 27.86 10.17
CA LEU A 279 -14.53 27.55 11.49
C LEU A 279 -15.67 26.52 11.33
N ASN A 280 -15.65 25.44 12.11
CA ASN A 280 -16.66 24.35 12.09
C ASN A 280 -16.83 23.77 10.68
N ASP A 281 -15.75 23.19 10.16
CA ASP A 281 -15.72 22.62 8.82
C ASP A 281 -14.86 21.35 8.85
N ASP A 282 -15.19 20.48 9.81
CA ASP A 282 -14.43 19.28 10.16
C ASP A 282 -14.96 18.04 9.42
N TRP A 283 -16.12 18.16 8.77
CA TRP A 283 -16.82 17.06 8.12
C TRP A 283 -17.36 17.45 6.75
N THR A 284 -17.35 16.48 5.82
CA THR A 284 -18.01 16.59 4.50
C THR A 284 -18.92 15.41 4.29
N CYS A 285 -20.18 15.63 3.93
CA CYS A 285 -21.08 14.55 3.56
C CYS A 285 -20.87 14.13 2.10
N THR A 286 -20.60 12.86 1.83
CA THR A 286 -20.38 12.37 0.47
C THR A 286 -21.67 12.23 -0.35
N GLU A 287 -22.84 12.25 0.30
CA GLU A 287 -24.15 12.11 -0.36
C GLU A 287 -24.75 13.44 -0.82
N CYS A 288 -24.56 14.51 -0.04
CA CYS A 288 -25.14 15.83 -0.34
C CYS A 288 -24.10 16.95 -0.46
N GLY A 289 -22.81 16.68 -0.21
CA GLY A 289 -21.74 17.68 -0.28
C GLY A 289 -21.76 18.72 0.85
N GLY A 290 -22.57 18.53 1.89
CA GLY A 290 -22.65 19.47 3.01
C GLY A 290 -21.39 19.44 3.87
N GLU A 291 -20.94 20.61 4.31
CA GLU A 291 -19.72 20.87 5.09
C GLU A 291 -20.09 21.44 6.48
N TRP A 292 -19.55 20.93 7.60
CA TRP A 292 -19.80 21.42 8.98
C TRP A 292 -18.77 20.98 10.04
#